data_AF-A0A183HTQ4-F1
#
_entry.id   AF-A0A183HTQ4-F1
#
_cell.length_a   1.000
_cell.length_b   1.000
_cell.length_c   1.000
_cell.angle_alpha   90.00
_cell.angle_beta   90.00
_cell.angle_gamma   90.00
#
_symmetry.space_group_name_H-M   'P 1'
#
loop_
_entity.id
_entity.type
_entity.pdbx_description
1 polymer ?
#
loop_
_entity_poly.entity_id
_entity_poly.type
_entity_poly.pdbx_seq_one_letter_code
_entity_poly.pdbx_strand_id
1 'polypeptide(L)'
;MYIPENAVFESAISKEYFKVISKSRNGSYFNVRTIKSGTAKLRAAFVSVISSEGELRMSSSIKDEVTAVISEPIEVIPPFVAFPYIDAKKIHSKKLLARGGTGSFTWSSMHPEIASVDSSGILLTGNLGETEVIAQDVQNNAHFGKAVVQILQPTGIAFSKSHLEAEVH
;
A
#
# COMPACT_ATOMS: atom_id res chain seq x y z
N MET A 1 -18.68 14.90 0.92
CA MET A 1 -20.05 14.58 0.45
C MET A 1 -20.93 14.42 1.67
N TYR A 2 -22.12 15.02 1.69
CA TYR A 2 -23.08 14.92 2.80
C TYR A 2 -24.22 13.99 2.38
N ILE A 3 -24.56 13.02 3.24
CA ILE A 3 -25.71 12.14 3.07
C ILE A 3 -26.57 12.29 4.34
N PRO A 4 -27.88 12.60 4.21
CA PRO A 4 -28.71 12.84 5.38
C PRO A 4 -28.98 11.54 6.16
N GLU A 5 -29.00 11.64 7.48
CA GLU A 5 -29.18 10.48 8.39
C GLU A 5 -30.53 9.78 8.24
N ASN A 6 -31.54 10.49 7.74
CA ASN A 6 -32.86 9.92 7.53
C ASN A 6 -33.01 9.16 6.20
N ALA A 7 -32.01 9.20 5.31
CA ALA A 7 -31.98 8.39 4.10
C ALA A 7 -31.45 6.99 4.40
N VAL A 8 -32.26 5.95 4.20
CA VAL A 8 -31.92 4.57 4.56
C VAL A 8 -31.41 3.80 3.35
N PHE A 9 -30.26 3.15 3.54
CA PHE A 9 -29.59 2.35 2.53
C PHE A 9 -29.44 0.90 3.00
N GLU A 10 -29.73 -0.02 2.09
CA GLU A 10 -29.35 -1.42 2.21
C GLU A 10 -28.07 -1.64 1.40
N SER A 11 -27.02 -2.14 2.05
CA SER A 11 -25.74 -2.38 1.39
C SER A 11 -25.21 -3.77 1.70
N ALA A 12 -24.56 -4.36 0.71
CA ALA A 12 -23.93 -5.66 0.82
C ALA A 12 -22.42 -5.54 0.54
N ILE A 13 -21.63 -5.96 1.52
CA ILE A 13 -20.17 -6.03 1.45
C ILE A 13 -19.77 -7.49 1.65
N SER A 14 -18.88 -8.00 0.80
CA SER A 14 -18.42 -9.38 0.90
C SER A 14 -17.55 -9.57 2.15
N LYS A 15 -18.03 -10.41 3.08
CA LYS A 15 -17.28 -10.78 4.30
C LYS A 15 -16.07 -11.65 4.03
N GLU A 16 -15.96 -12.22 2.82
CA GLU A 16 -14.78 -12.97 2.38
C GLU A 16 -13.56 -12.06 2.23
N TYR A 17 -13.78 -10.83 1.76
CA TYR A 17 -12.72 -9.88 1.42
C TYR A 17 -12.57 -8.76 2.45
N PHE A 18 -13.62 -8.48 3.22
CA PHE A 18 -13.66 -7.37 4.16
C PHE A 18 -14.13 -7.78 5.55
N LYS A 19 -13.45 -7.25 6.57
CA LYS A 19 -13.95 -7.17 7.94
C LYS A 19 -14.54 -5.78 8.16
N VAL A 20 -15.85 -5.71 8.42
CA VAL A 20 -16.53 -4.45 8.77
C VAL A 20 -16.16 -4.06 10.20
N ILE A 21 -15.57 -2.87 10.36
CA ILE A 21 -15.19 -2.30 11.65
C ILE A 21 -16.38 -1.53 12.24
N SER A 22 -17.00 -0.69 11.42
CA SER A 22 -18.20 0.07 11.80
C SER A 22 -19.06 0.38 10.56
N LYS A 23 -20.33 0.68 10.81
CA LYS A 23 -21.33 1.03 9.81
C LYS A 23 -22.16 2.21 10.33
N SER A 24 -22.52 3.15 9.47
CA SER A 24 -23.47 4.21 9.84
C SER A 24 -24.87 3.65 10.13
N ARG A 25 -25.67 4.36 10.93
CA ARG A 25 -27.02 3.92 11.28
C ARG A 25 -27.91 3.77 10.05
N ASN A 26 -27.80 4.73 9.14
CA ASN A 26 -28.56 4.79 7.90
C ASN A 26 -27.99 3.90 6.78
N GLY A 27 -26.84 3.24 7.01
CA GLY A 27 -26.22 2.30 6.09
C GLY A 27 -25.52 2.90 4.87
N SER A 28 -25.35 4.22 4.81
CA SER A 28 -24.64 4.89 3.71
C SER A 28 -23.11 4.77 3.77
N TYR A 29 -22.53 4.46 4.94
CA TYR A 29 -21.09 4.44 5.16
C TYR A 29 -20.64 3.20 5.93
N PHE A 30 -19.48 2.67 5.53
CA PHE A 30 -18.82 1.54 6.18
C PHE A 30 -17.33 1.84 6.32
N ASN A 31 -16.81 1.60 7.53
CA ASN A 31 -15.37 1.49 7.73
C ASN A 31 -15.00 0.01 7.71
N VAL A 32 -14.09 -0.39 6.82
CA VAL A 32 -13.74 -1.79 6.58
C VAL A 32 -12.23 -1.98 6.56
N ARG A 33 -11.78 -3.18 6.93
CA ARG A 33 -10.41 -3.66 6.72
C ARG A 33 -10.42 -4.78 5.69
N THR A 34 -9.52 -4.72 4.71
CA THR A 34 -9.29 -5.82 3.76
C THR A 34 -8.63 -7.00 4.46
N ILE A 35 -9.07 -8.21 4.14
CA ILE A 35 -8.54 -9.46 4.72
C ILE A 35 -8.08 -10.48 3.67
N LYS A 36 -8.44 -10.26 2.39
CA LYS A 36 -8.08 -11.13 1.28
C LYS A 36 -7.94 -10.28 0.01
N SER A 37 -6.94 -10.57 -0.82
CA SER A 37 -6.78 -10.00 -2.15
C SER A 37 -7.76 -10.62 -3.16
N GLY A 38 -8.06 -9.89 -4.23
CA GLY A 38 -8.99 -10.30 -5.29
C GLY A 38 -10.00 -9.21 -5.61
N THR A 39 -11.13 -9.63 -6.16
CA THR A 39 -12.16 -8.70 -6.67
C THR A 39 -13.45 -8.89 -5.91
N ALA A 40 -14.00 -7.82 -5.35
CA ALA A 40 -15.20 -7.85 -4.53
C ALA A 40 -16.26 -6.86 -5.04
N LYS A 41 -17.49 -7.34 -5.19
CA LYS A 41 -18.65 -6.51 -5.53
C LYS A 41 -19.21 -5.85 -4.27
N LEU A 42 -19.38 -4.54 -4.33
CA LEU A 42 -20.02 -3.72 -3.31
C LEU A 42 -21.36 -3.24 -3.88
N ARG A 43 -22.45 -3.52 -3.16
CA ARG A 43 -23.79 -3.08 -3.57
C ARG A 43 -24.36 -2.12 -2.57
N ALA A 44 -25.10 -1.13 -3.06
CA ALA A 44 -25.94 -0.27 -2.26
C ALA A 44 -27.29 -0.08 -2.95
N ALA A 45 -28.34 0.04 -2.14
CA ALA A 45 -29.68 0.33 -2.57
C ALA A 45 -30.24 1.43 -1.66
N PHE A 46 -30.76 2.50 -2.26
CA PHE A 46 -31.57 3.47 -1.53
C PHE A 46 -32.99 2.92 -1.40
N VAL A 47 -33.48 2.80 -0.16
CA VAL A 47 -34.69 2.03 0.14
C VAL A 47 -35.82 2.92 0.67
N SER A 48 -35.50 3.87 1.54
CA SER A 48 -36.52 4.69 2.20
C SER A 48 -35.97 5.99 2.77
N VAL A 49 -36.90 6.88 3.14
CA VAL A 49 -36.64 8.08 3.94
C VAL A 49 -37.46 8.02 5.22
N ILE A 50 -36.81 8.27 6.36
CA ILE A 50 -37.47 8.43 7.65
C ILE A 50 -37.97 9.87 7.76
N SER A 51 -39.27 10.04 8.00
CA SER A 51 -39.91 11.33 8.28
C SER A 51 -40.55 11.31 9.67
N SER A 52 -41.12 12.45 10.09
CA SER A 52 -41.95 12.53 11.31
C SER A 52 -43.22 11.69 11.24
N GLU A 53 -43.67 11.32 10.04
CA GLU A 53 -44.89 10.55 9.78
C GLU A 53 -44.62 9.04 9.65
N GLY A 54 -43.36 8.63 9.69
CA GLY A 54 -42.93 7.23 9.58
C GLY A 54 -41.88 7.00 8.48
N GLU A 55 -41.71 5.75 8.09
CA GLU A 55 -40.78 5.36 7.03
C GLU A 55 -41.49 5.37 5.66
N LEU A 56 -41.04 6.25 4.76
CA LEU A 56 -41.51 6.32 3.38
C LEU A 56 -40.63 5.42 2.51
N ARG A 57 -41.11 4.21 2.21
CA ARG A 57 -40.41 3.25 1.34
C ARG A 57 -40.60 3.61 -0.13
N MET A 58 -39.51 3.56 -0.89
CA MET A 58 -39.53 3.74 -2.34
C MET A 58 -40.08 2.48 -3.03
N SER A 59 -41.00 2.65 -3.98
CA SER A 59 -41.59 1.53 -4.74
C SER A 59 -40.59 0.87 -5.70
N SER A 60 -39.59 1.61 -6.15
CA SER A 60 -38.40 1.10 -6.85
C SER A 60 -37.16 1.51 -6.07
N SER A 61 -36.46 0.53 -5.49
CA SER A 61 -35.16 0.79 -4.86
C SER A 61 -34.16 1.18 -5.95
N ILE A 62 -33.54 2.35 -5.83
CA ILE A 62 -32.43 2.76 -6.70
C ILE A 62 -31.20 1.98 -6.24
N LYS A 63 -30.68 1.09 -7.09
CA LYS A 63 -29.54 0.22 -6.76
C LYS A 63 -28.35 0.57 -7.62
N ASP A 64 -27.17 0.45 -7.02
CA ASP A 64 -25.91 0.52 -7.74
C ASP A 64 -24.95 -0.57 -7.24
N GLU A 65 -24.07 -1.03 -8.12
CA GLU A 65 -23.03 -2.01 -7.82
C GLU A 65 -21.69 -1.52 -8.37
N VAL A 66 -20.67 -1.49 -7.50
CA VAL A 66 -19.30 -1.19 -7.89
C VAL A 66 -18.40 -2.36 -7.57
N THR A 67 -17.39 -2.58 -8.42
CA THR A 67 -16.38 -3.62 -8.21
C THR A 67 -15.12 -2.99 -7.62
N ALA A 68 -14.71 -3.46 -6.45
CA ALA A 68 -13.46 -3.09 -5.81
C ALA A 68 -12.39 -4.15 -6.10
N VAL A 69 -11.19 -3.69 -6.49
CA VAL A 69 -10.00 -4.53 -6.66
C VAL A 69 -9.12 -4.37 -5.42
N ILE A 70 -8.77 -5.49 -4.80
CA ILE A 70 -7.95 -5.56 -3.59
C ILE A 70 -6.66 -6.26 -3.95
N SER A 71 -5.56 -5.51 -4.00
CA SER A 71 -4.24 -6.05 -4.34
C SER A 71 -3.45 -6.46 -3.11
N GLU A 72 -2.46 -7.32 -3.32
CA GLU A 72 -1.46 -7.66 -2.31
C GLU A 72 -0.62 -6.43 -1.93
N PRO A 73 -0.14 -6.32 -0.68
CA PRO A 73 0.76 -5.24 -0.26
C PRO A 73 1.97 -5.10 -1.18
N ILE A 74 2.40 -3.87 -1.43
CA ILE A 74 3.61 -3.62 -2.21
C ILE A 74 4.85 -3.84 -1.34
N GLU A 75 5.75 -4.69 -1.82
CA GLU A 75 7.04 -4.97 -1.20
C GLU A 75 8.18 -4.53 -2.11
N VAL A 76 9.15 -3.81 -1.54
CA VAL A 76 10.41 -3.46 -2.21
C VAL A 76 11.49 -4.43 -1.75
N ILE A 77 12.18 -5.04 -2.70
CA ILE A 77 13.14 -6.13 -2.48
C ILE A 77 14.52 -5.73 -3.03
N PRO A 78 15.58 -5.80 -2.21
CA PRO A 78 15.54 -6.04 -0.76
C PRO A 78 14.93 -4.84 0.01
N PRO A 79 14.36 -5.07 1.21
CA PRO A 79 13.74 -4.01 2.03
C PRO A 79 14.78 -3.13 2.75
N PHE A 80 16.04 -3.56 2.76
CA PHE A 80 17.16 -2.82 3.32
C PHE A 80 18.40 -3.02 2.46
N VAL A 81 19.11 -1.93 2.17
CA VAL A 81 20.41 -1.97 1.48
C VAL A 81 21.38 -1.04 2.19
N ALA A 82 22.59 -1.53 2.45
CA ALA A 82 23.70 -0.73 2.94
C ALA A 82 24.84 -0.71 1.93
N PHE A 83 25.43 0.47 1.72
CA PHE A 83 26.61 0.66 0.88
C PHE A 83 27.73 1.34 1.66
N PRO A 84 28.99 0.97 1.39
CA PRO A 84 30.13 1.68 1.94
C PRO A 84 30.34 3.02 1.21
N TYR A 85 30.61 4.07 1.96
CA TYR A 85 31.09 5.34 1.44
C TYR A 85 32.62 5.37 1.50
N ILE A 86 33.26 5.28 0.33
CA ILE A 86 34.73 5.24 0.21
C ILE A 86 35.27 6.57 -0.29
N ASP A 87 34.69 7.08 -1.37
CA ASP A 87 35.00 8.36 -2.00
C ASP A 87 33.75 8.86 -2.72
N ALA A 88 33.54 10.18 -2.75
CA ALA A 88 32.43 10.83 -3.44
C ALA A 88 32.35 10.48 -4.94
N LYS A 89 33.49 10.09 -5.55
CA LYS A 89 33.54 9.69 -6.97
C LYS A 89 33.09 8.24 -7.21
N LYS A 90 33.01 7.41 -6.17
CA LYS A 90 32.71 5.98 -6.31
C LYS A 90 31.23 5.74 -6.04
N ILE A 91 30.46 5.63 -7.12
CA ILE A 91 29.02 5.35 -7.08
C ILE A 91 28.81 3.84 -7.12
N HIS A 92 28.03 3.34 -6.17
CA HIS A 92 27.49 1.99 -6.19
C HIS A 92 26.07 1.98 -6.75
N SER A 93 25.68 0.86 -7.36
CA SER A 93 24.33 0.67 -7.88
C SER A 93 23.73 -0.65 -7.45
N LYS A 94 22.40 -0.68 -7.35
CA LYS A 94 21.64 -1.90 -7.08
C LYS A 94 20.25 -1.81 -7.70
N LYS A 95 19.83 -2.88 -8.36
CA LYS A 95 18.44 -3.03 -8.79
C LYS A 95 17.56 -3.38 -7.59
N LEU A 96 16.57 -2.53 -7.31
CA LEU A 96 15.45 -2.86 -6.45
C LEU A 96 14.33 -3.47 -7.30
N LEU A 97 13.60 -4.42 -6.72
CA LEU A 97 12.42 -5.01 -7.33
C LEU A 97 11.20 -4.61 -6.49
N ALA A 98 10.07 -4.37 -7.15
CA ALA A 98 8.80 -4.19 -6.48
C ALA A 98 7.85 -5.34 -6.88
N ARG A 99 7.08 -5.84 -5.91
CA ARG A 99 6.07 -6.88 -6.11
C ARG A 99 4.80 -6.49 -5.35
N GLY A 100 3.67 -7.10 -5.70
CA GLY A 100 2.36 -6.72 -5.17
C GLY A 100 1.66 -5.65 -6.01
N GLY A 101 0.63 -5.01 -5.45
CA GLY A 101 -0.12 -3.98 -6.16
C GLY A 101 -0.69 -4.48 -7.50
N THR A 102 -0.64 -3.61 -8.51
CA THR A 102 -1.03 -3.87 -9.90
C THR A 102 0.15 -4.35 -10.76
N GLY A 103 1.35 -4.46 -10.17
CA GLY A 103 2.59 -4.82 -10.88
C GLY A 103 3.25 -3.69 -11.66
N SER A 104 2.66 -2.48 -11.67
CA SER A 104 3.25 -1.28 -12.28
C SER A 104 3.53 -0.22 -11.23
N PHE A 105 4.77 0.28 -11.20
CA PHE A 105 5.24 1.14 -10.12
C PHE A 105 5.94 2.40 -10.60
N THR A 106 5.77 3.48 -9.83
CA THR A 106 6.63 4.66 -9.87
C THR A 106 7.62 4.62 -8.70
N TRP A 107 8.84 5.07 -8.95
CA TRP A 107 9.92 5.05 -7.97
C TRP A 107 10.27 6.47 -7.53
N SER A 108 10.57 6.64 -6.25
CA SER A 108 11.06 7.91 -5.69
C SER A 108 11.98 7.65 -4.50
N SER A 109 12.82 8.64 -4.18
CA SER A 109 13.64 8.66 -2.96
C SER A 109 13.25 9.87 -2.13
N MET A 110 13.17 9.71 -0.81
CA MET A 110 12.91 10.83 0.11
C MET A 110 14.05 11.84 0.14
N HIS A 111 15.29 11.37 -0.04
CA HIS A 111 16.51 12.18 -0.07
C HIS A 111 17.40 11.73 -1.25
N PRO A 112 17.14 12.21 -2.48
CA PRO A 112 17.89 11.83 -3.68
C PRO A 112 19.40 12.17 -3.62
N GLU A 113 19.80 13.11 -2.78
CA GLU A 113 21.19 13.48 -2.51
C GLU A 113 21.94 12.41 -1.71
N ILE A 114 21.22 11.60 -0.91
CA ILE A 114 21.78 10.43 -0.21
C ILE A 114 21.76 9.26 -1.18
N ALA A 115 20.60 8.89 -1.72
CA ALA A 115 20.51 7.87 -2.76
C ALA A 115 19.37 8.18 -3.72
N SER A 116 19.63 8.07 -5.02
CA SER A 116 18.64 8.32 -6.06
C SER A 116 18.20 7.00 -6.70
N VAL A 117 16.98 6.98 -7.22
CA VAL A 117 16.41 5.81 -7.91
C VAL A 117 15.84 6.25 -9.25
N ASP A 118 16.09 5.48 -10.30
CA ASP A 118 15.50 5.73 -11.61
C ASP A 118 14.11 5.09 -11.78
N SER A 119 13.45 5.37 -12.90
CA SER A 119 12.12 4.83 -13.22
C SER A 119 12.09 3.30 -13.35
N SER A 120 13.24 2.66 -13.54
CA SER A 120 13.35 1.22 -13.60
C SER A 120 13.55 0.61 -12.20
N GLY A 121 13.84 1.39 -11.17
CA GLY A 121 14.21 0.91 -9.84
C GLY A 121 15.70 0.63 -9.66
N ILE A 122 16.58 1.18 -10.51
CA ILE A 122 18.02 1.17 -10.26
C ILE A 122 18.35 2.27 -9.27
N LEU A 123 18.84 1.85 -8.10
CA LEU A 123 19.35 2.70 -7.03
C LEU A 123 20.81 3.09 -7.34
N LEU A 124 21.15 4.35 -7.08
CA LEU A 124 22.50 4.90 -7.14
C LEU A 124 22.84 5.61 -5.83
N THR A 125 24.05 5.37 -5.32
CA THR A 125 24.52 6.02 -4.09
C THR A 125 25.01 7.45 -4.33
N GLY A 126 24.74 8.33 -3.39
CA GLY A 126 25.27 9.69 -3.31
C GLY A 126 26.01 9.92 -1.99
N ASN A 127 25.47 10.76 -1.11
CA ASN A 127 26.09 11.18 0.14
C ASN A 127 25.88 10.19 1.29
N LEU A 128 26.67 10.35 2.34
CA LEU A 128 26.49 9.66 3.63
C LEU A 128 25.11 9.96 4.22
N GLY A 129 24.48 8.93 4.78
CA GLY A 129 23.21 9.08 5.49
C GLY A 129 22.27 7.90 5.25
N GLU A 130 21.03 8.11 5.64
CA GLU A 130 19.93 7.16 5.47
C GLU A 130 18.80 7.83 4.68
N THR A 131 18.21 7.09 3.75
CA THR A 131 17.01 7.51 3.03
C THR A 131 16.06 6.33 2.82
N GLU A 132 14.80 6.65 2.52
CA GLU A 132 13.82 5.66 2.10
C GLU A 132 13.56 5.80 0.60
N VAL A 133 13.55 4.66 -0.08
CA VAL A 133 13.16 4.54 -1.48
C VAL A 133 11.79 3.90 -1.55
N ILE A 134 10.88 4.55 -2.26
CA ILE A 134 9.46 4.21 -2.30
C ILE A 134 9.08 3.73 -3.70
N ALA A 135 8.40 2.58 -3.77
CA ALA A 135 7.70 2.12 -4.97
C ALA A 135 6.20 2.29 -4.76
N GLN A 136 5.55 3.14 -5.55
CA GLN A 136 4.11 3.40 -5.47
C GLN A 136 3.38 2.76 -6.64
N ASP A 137 2.16 2.29 -6.39
CA ASP A 137 1.29 1.76 -7.46
C ASP A 137 0.85 2.89 -8.41
N VAL A 138 1.00 2.69 -9.71
CA VAL A 138 0.58 3.68 -10.73
C VAL A 138 -0.93 3.94 -10.69
N GLN A 139 -1.74 2.93 -10.34
CA GLN A 139 -3.20 3.08 -10.30
C GLN A 139 -3.70 3.62 -8.95
N ASN A 140 -2.86 3.57 -7.91
CA ASN A 140 -3.21 4.02 -6.57
C ASN A 140 -1.97 4.46 -5.78
N ASN A 141 -1.64 5.75 -5.84
CA ASN A 141 -0.48 6.31 -5.16
C ASN A 141 -0.47 6.13 -3.62
N ALA A 142 -1.63 5.88 -3.00
CA ALA A 142 -1.73 5.58 -1.58
C ALA A 142 -1.26 4.16 -1.23
N HIS A 143 -1.12 3.29 -2.24
CA HIS A 143 -0.56 1.96 -2.12
C HIS A 143 0.92 2.00 -2.50
N PHE A 144 1.80 1.74 -1.54
CA PHE A 144 3.23 1.79 -1.76
C PHE A 144 4.00 0.85 -0.82
N GLY A 145 5.19 0.47 -1.25
CA GLY A 145 6.20 -0.22 -0.45
C GLY A 145 7.45 0.63 -0.34
N LYS A 146 8.33 0.30 0.61
CA LYS A 146 9.57 1.04 0.84
C LYS A 146 10.76 0.13 1.12
N ALA A 147 11.95 0.61 0.77
CA ALA A 147 13.22 0.07 1.20
C ALA A 147 14.04 1.15 1.90
N VAL A 148 14.71 0.78 2.97
CA VAL A 148 15.66 1.64 3.68
C VAL A 148 17.03 1.51 3.00
N VAL A 149 17.66 2.63 2.71
CA VAL A 149 18.98 2.70 2.10
C VAL A 149 19.90 3.46 3.01
N GLN A 150 21.03 2.84 3.37
CA GLN A 150 22.07 3.44 4.19
C GLN A 150 23.38 3.53 3.42
N ILE A 151 24.03 4.67 3.49
CA ILE A 151 25.37 4.89 2.95
C ILE A 151 26.26 5.30 4.12
N LEU A 152 27.20 4.44 4.47
CA LEU A 152 27.93 4.49 5.73
C LEU A 152 29.44 4.49 5.48
N GLN A 153 30.19 5.25 6.27
CA GLN A 153 31.65 5.11 6.27
C GLN A 153 32.04 3.75 6.88
N PRO A 154 32.88 2.95 6.20
CA PRO A 154 33.42 1.74 6.79
C PRO A 154 34.31 2.10 7.99
N THR A 155 33.84 1.80 9.21
CA THR A 155 34.59 2.05 10.45
C THR A 155 35.28 0.81 11.02
N GLY A 156 34.96 -0.37 10.49
CA GLY A 156 35.55 -1.65 10.88
C GLY A 156 34.89 -2.82 10.17
N ILE A 157 35.44 -4.02 10.37
CA ILE A 157 34.86 -5.28 9.89
C ILE A 157 34.51 -6.16 11.09
N ALA A 158 33.32 -6.75 11.07
CA ALA A 158 32.89 -7.72 12.07
C ALA A 158 32.05 -8.80 11.39
N PHE A 159 32.23 -10.06 11.79
CA PHE A 159 31.29 -11.11 11.42
C PHE A 159 29.99 -10.89 12.16
N SER A 160 28.88 -10.76 11.43
CA SER A 160 27.55 -10.82 12.04
C SER A 160 27.28 -12.25 12.55
N LYS A 161 26.44 -12.39 13.59
CA LYS A 161 25.98 -13.71 14.04
C LYS A 161 25.16 -14.36 12.92
N SER A 162 25.79 -15.20 12.12
CA SER A 162 25.14 -16.08 11.14
C SER A 162 25.36 -17.53 11.55
N HIS A 163 24.39 -18.42 11.26
CA HIS A 163 24.62 -19.86 11.37
C HIS A 163 25.56 -20.26 10.22
N LEU A 164 26.84 -20.48 10.56
CA LEU A 164 27.85 -20.97 9.64
C LEU A 164 27.76 -22.50 9.65
N GLU A 165 26.87 -23.05 8.83
CA GLU A 165 26.79 -24.49 8.61
C GLU A 165 27.41 -24.84 7.25
N ALA A 166 28.27 -25.85 7.24
CA ALA A 166 28.86 -26.42 6.04
C ALA A 166 28.85 -27.94 6.16
N GLU A 167 28.30 -28.62 5.16
CA GLU A 167 28.35 -30.07 5.06
C GLU A 167 29.70 -30.48 4.46
N VAL A 168 30.30 -31.54 5.01
CA VAL A 168 31.57 -32.10 4.52
C VAL A 168 31.27 -33.21 3.52
N HIS A 169 31.91 -33.17 2.35
CA HIS A 169 31.97 -34.29 1.40
C HIS A 169 33.24 -35.11 1.62
#